data_AF-A0A7S1GZS7-F1
#
_entry.id   AF-A0A7S1GZS7-F1
#
_cell.length_a   1.000
_cell.length_b   1.000
_cell.length_c   1.000
_cell.angle_alpha   90.00
_cell.angle_beta   90.00
_cell.angle_gamma   90.00
#
_symmetry.space_group_name_H-M   'P 1'
#
loop_
_entity.id
_entity.type
_entity.pdbx_description
1 polymer ?
#
loop_
_entity_poly.entity_id
_entity_poly.type
_entity_poly.pdbx_seq_one_letter_code
_entity_poly.pdbx_strand_id
1 'polypeptide(L)'
;AASCIELKARLCRGLNMFDESVVAFQAAVSLNELHMYGEVWSEAKAANPNSVQEALALVNFAGAVSSHHGRGLECETMLLHAQTLLEEQLGVGHPDVVVHATMPLGKLYGDTLGRWAEAYDVFGKASEQLEASLGKSHPSTIEAKREFDAAKVRMLDAGASNKKTGSGWASAALFSS
;
A
#
# COMPACT_ATOMS: atom_id res chain seq x y z
N ALA A 1 20.04 -16.94 23.77
CA ALA A 1 19.12 -17.66 22.89
C ALA A 1 19.25 -17.08 21.49
N ALA A 2 20.27 -17.53 20.73
CA ALA A 2 20.33 -17.30 19.30
C ALA A 2 19.13 -18.07 18.72
N SER A 3 18.08 -17.31 18.39
CA SER A 3 16.75 -17.83 18.15
C SER A 3 16.75 -18.71 16.90
N CYS A 4 15.77 -19.59 16.82
CA CYS A 4 15.48 -20.47 15.68
C CYS A 4 15.51 -19.75 14.30
N ILE A 5 15.45 -18.42 14.33
CA ILE A 5 15.50 -17.46 13.23
C ILE A 5 16.90 -17.33 12.63
N GLU A 6 17.98 -17.26 13.44
CA GLU A 6 19.35 -17.17 12.89
C GLU A 6 19.76 -18.48 12.22
N LEU A 7 19.27 -19.61 12.74
CA LEU A 7 19.38 -20.91 12.10
C LEU A 7 18.58 -20.98 10.79
N LYS A 8 17.34 -20.48 10.75
CA LYS A 8 16.54 -20.44 9.51
C LYS A 8 17.13 -19.51 8.46
N ALA A 9 17.56 -18.31 8.84
CA ALA A 9 18.21 -17.35 7.94
C ALA A 9 19.56 -17.84 7.41
N ARG A 10 20.31 -18.65 8.18
CA ARG A 10 21.53 -19.33 7.70
C ARG A 10 21.24 -20.52 6.79
N LEU A 11 20.17 -21.27 7.07
CA LEU A 11 19.76 -22.40 6.24
C LEU A 11 19.28 -21.92 4.85
N CYS A 12 18.53 -20.83 4.80
CA CYS A 12 18.06 -20.24 3.55
C CYS A 12 19.22 -19.65 2.73
N ARG A 13 20.14 -18.91 3.36
CA ARG A 13 21.39 -18.42 2.73
C ARG A 13 22.23 -19.50 2.04
N GLY A 14 22.13 -20.76 2.49
CA GLY A 14 22.83 -21.90 1.88
C GLY A 14 22.13 -22.48 0.64
N LEU A 15 20.88 -22.11 0.37
CA LEU A 15 20.02 -22.71 -0.66
C LEU A 15 19.72 -21.80 -1.85
N ASN A 16 20.13 -20.51 -1.80
CA ASN A 16 20.09 -19.57 -2.92
C ASN A 16 18.69 -19.39 -3.54
N MET A 17 17.69 -19.13 -2.69
CA MET A 17 16.29 -18.99 -3.10
C MET A 17 15.84 -17.53 -2.96
N PHE A 18 15.35 -16.92 -4.05
CA PHE A 18 14.83 -15.55 -4.11
C PHE A 18 13.67 -15.25 -3.12
N ASP A 19 13.09 -16.27 -2.47
CA ASP A 19 12.03 -16.17 -1.44
C ASP A 19 12.55 -15.75 -0.04
N GLU A 20 13.86 -15.57 0.12
CA GLU A 20 14.52 -15.32 1.42
C GLU A 20 14.00 -14.11 2.19
N SER A 21 13.81 -12.96 1.54
CA SER A 21 13.36 -11.73 2.21
C SER A 21 11.87 -11.77 2.57
N VAL A 22 11.05 -12.38 1.71
CA VAL A 22 9.59 -12.46 1.90
C VAL A 22 9.24 -13.46 3.01
N VAL A 23 9.89 -14.63 3.04
CA VAL A 23 9.65 -15.66 4.07
C VAL A 23 10.21 -15.22 5.42
N ALA A 24 11.42 -14.62 5.45
CA ALA A 24 11.98 -14.07 6.68
C ALA A 24 11.11 -12.93 7.23
N PHE A 25 10.57 -12.08 6.35
CA PHE A 25 9.65 -11.02 6.75
C PHE A 25 8.31 -11.55 7.23
N GLN A 26 7.68 -12.50 6.54
CA GLN A 26 6.43 -13.13 6.98
C GLN A 26 6.59 -13.79 8.36
N ALA A 27 7.75 -14.41 8.61
CA ALA A 27 8.08 -14.92 9.94
C ALA A 27 8.25 -13.80 10.97
N ALA A 28 8.93 -12.70 10.63
CA ALA A 28 9.07 -11.52 11.50
C ALA A 28 7.71 -10.87 11.82
N VAL A 29 6.80 -10.80 10.83
CA VAL A 29 5.41 -10.36 11.01
C VAL A 29 4.66 -11.26 11.97
N SER A 30 4.76 -12.58 11.76
CA SER A 30 4.09 -13.57 12.62
C SER A 30 4.59 -13.53 14.06
N LEU A 31 5.85 -13.13 14.27
CA LEU A 31 6.48 -13.03 15.58
C LEU A 31 6.40 -11.63 16.19
N ASN A 32 5.85 -10.64 15.48
CA ASN A 32 5.75 -9.23 15.91
C ASN A 32 7.13 -8.63 16.32
N GLU A 33 8.19 -9.03 15.63
CA GLU A 33 9.54 -8.54 15.94
C GLU A 33 9.83 -7.24 15.17
N LEU A 34 9.32 -6.13 15.72
CA LEU A 34 9.33 -4.79 15.12
C LEU A 34 10.72 -4.30 14.68
N HIS A 35 11.77 -4.68 15.39
CA HIS A 35 13.16 -4.28 15.08
C HIS A 35 13.69 -4.95 13.82
N MET A 36 13.21 -6.15 13.50
CA MET A 36 13.65 -6.90 12.33
C MET A 36 13.07 -6.35 11.03
N TYR A 37 11.99 -5.57 11.05
CA TYR A 37 11.43 -4.97 9.83
C TYR A 37 12.41 -4.03 9.13
N GLY A 38 13.12 -3.20 9.91
CA GLY A 38 14.12 -2.27 9.36
C GLY A 38 15.32 -3.01 8.78
N GLU A 39 15.78 -4.07 9.46
CA GLU A 39 16.91 -4.90 9.01
C GLU A 39 16.55 -5.71 7.76
N VAL A 40 15.44 -6.45 7.78
CA VAL A 40 14.95 -7.24 6.64
C VAL A 40 14.68 -6.36 5.42
N TRP A 41 14.14 -5.15 5.63
CA TRP A 41 13.99 -4.16 4.57
C TRP A 41 15.36 -3.70 4.03
N SER A 42 16.30 -3.36 4.90
CA SER A 42 17.63 -2.89 4.48
C SER A 42 18.39 -3.94 3.66
N GLU A 43 18.27 -5.20 4.03
CA GLU A 43 18.87 -6.33 3.31
C GLU A 43 18.16 -6.56 1.96
N ALA A 44 16.82 -6.56 1.93
CA ALA A 44 16.05 -6.71 0.70
C ALA A 44 16.35 -5.61 -0.32
N LYS A 45 16.50 -4.36 0.15
CA LYS A 45 16.91 -3.21 -0.67
C LYS A 45 18.33 -3.39 -1.22
N ALA A 46 19.27 -3.83 -0.39
CA ALA A 46 20.65 -4.05 -0.81
C ALA A 46 20.78 -5.16 -1.86
N ALA A 47 19.89 -6.16 -1.83
CA ALA A 47 19.91 -7.28 -2.77
C ALA A 47 19.48 -6.92 -4.20
N ASN A 48 18.59 -5.94 -4.38
CA ASN A 48 18.04 -5.60 -5.71
C ASN A 48 17.84 -4.08 -5.91
N PRO A 49 18.88 -3.25 -5.81
CA PRO A 49 18.73 -1.80 -5.80
C PRO A 49 18.13 -1.25 -7.11
N ASN A 50 17.16 -0.35 -7.00
CA ASN A 50 16.50 0.37 -8.07
C ASN A 50 15.87 -0.53 -9.14
N SER A 51 15.26 -1.64 -8.71
CA SER A 51 14.66 -2.64 -9.60
C SER A 51 13.14 -2.75 -9.40
N VAL A 52 12.46 -3.31 -10.40
CA VAL A 52 11.03 -3.68 -10.27
C VAL A 52 10.82 -4.65 -9.11
N GLN A 53 11.79 -5.53 -8.84
CA GLN A 53 11.76 -6.49 -7.73
C GLN A 53 11.80 -5.77 -6.36
N GLU A 54 12.59 -4.70 -6.20
CA GLU A 54 12.58 -3.87 -4.99
C GLU A 54 11.19 -3.25 -4.78
N ALA A 55 10.59 -2.72 -5.85
CA ALA A 55 9.26 -2.12 -5.76
C ALA A 55 8.18 -3.12 -5.32
N LEU A 56 8.18 -4.33 -5.87
CA LEU A 56 7.23 -5.37 -5.46
C LEU A 56 7.47 -5.84 -4.02
N ALA A 57 8.73 -5.90 -3.58
CA ALA A 57 9.06 -6.22 -2.19
C ALA A 57 8.53 -5.15 -1.23
N LEU A 58 8.71 -3.87 -1.53
CA LEU A 58 8.18 -2.74 -0.77
C LEU A 58 6.66 -2.81 -0.60
N VAL A 59 5.94 -3.13 -1.68
CA VAL A 59 4.48 -3.25 -1.67
C VAL A 59 4.03 -4.37 -0.74
N ASN A 60 4.67 -5.54 -0.87
CA ASN A 60 4.37 -6.68 -0.02
C ASN A 60 4.66 -6.39 1.46
N PHE A 61 5.76 -5.71 1.74
CA PHE A 61 6.13 -5.32 3.09
C PHE A 61 5.14 -4.30 3.69
N ALA A 62 4.75 -3.29 2.93
CA ALA A 62 3.76 -2.31 3.35
C ALA A 62 2.40 -2.97 3.68
N GLY A 63 1.95 -3.93 2.85
CA GLY A 63 0.70 -4.66 3.09
C GLY A 63 0.69 -5.50 4.37
N ALA A 64 1.82 -6.13 4.72
CA ALA A 64 1.88 -6.90 5.96
C ALA A 64 1.99 -5.99 7.20
N VAL A 65 2.74 -4.88 7.12
CA VAL A 65 2.90 -3.95 8.25
C VAL A 65 1.61 -3.19 8.53
N SER A 66 0.89 -2.76 7.48
CA SER A 66 -0.38 -2.03 7.62
C SER A 66 -1.42 -2.87 8.38
N SER A 67 -1.45 -4.18 8.13
CA SER A 67 -2.38 -5.12 8.77
C SER A 67 -2.10 -5.36 10.25
N HIS A 68 -0.87 -5.10 10.73
CA HIS A 68 -0.44 -5.53 12.07
C HIS A 68 -0.04 -4.41 13.03
N HIS A 69 0.31 -3.19 12.58
CA HIS A 69 1.06 -2.27 13.45
C HIS A 69 0.68 -0.79 13.47
N GLY A 70 -0.39 -0.34 12.79
CA GLY A 70 -0.77 1.08 12.81
C GLY A 70 0.34 2.04 12.33
N ARG A 71 1.40 1.52 11.71
CA ARG A 71 2.54 2.30 11.18
C ARG A 71 2.25 2.79 9.77
N GLY A 72 1.11 3.47 9.61
CA GLY A 72 0.63 3.86 8.29
C GLY A 72 1.59 4.81 7.56
N LEU A 73 2.30 5.69 8.27
CA LEU A 73 3.29 6.61 7.68
C LEU A 73 4.52 5.90 7.09
N GLU A 74 4.99 4.82 7.74
CA GLU A 74 6.08 4.02 7.18
C GLU A 74 5.63 3.27 5.94
N CYS A 75 4.42 2.69 5.97
CA CYS A 75 3.83 2.03 4.81
C CYS A 75 3.66 2.99 3.63
N GLU A 76 3.25 4.24 3.90
CA GLU A 76 3.13 5.30 2.90
C GLU A 76 4.48 5.58 2.25
N THR A 77 5.53 5.72 3.05
CA THR A 77 6.90 5.94 2.55
C THR A 77 7.36 4.78 1.66
N MET A 78 7.09 3.54 2.06
CA MET A 78 7.45 2.34 1.30
C MET A 78 6.71 2.27 -0.04
N LEU A 79 5.40 2.53 -0.03
CA LEU A 79 4.58 2.48 -1.24
C LEU A 79 4.87 3.63 -2.21
N LEU A 80 5.17 4.83 -1.72
CA LEU A 80 5.60 5.96 -2.57
C LEU A 80 6.96 5.69 -3.22
N HIS A 81 7.88 5.05 -2.48
CA HIS A 81 9.17 4.62 -3.04
C HIS A 81 8.95 3.54 -4.11
N ALA A 82 8.09 2.55 -3.85
CA ALA A 82 7.73 1.53 -4.84
C ALA A 82 7.10 2.15 -6.11
N GLN A 83 6.24 3.16 -5.94
CA GLN A 83 5.64 3.88 -7.06
C GLN A 83 6.71 4.54 -7.92
N THR A 84 7.61 5.30 -7.30
CA THR A 84 8.72 5.99 -8.00
C THR A 84 9.54 4.98 -8.82
N LEU A 85 9.93 3.86 -8.21
CA LEU A 85 10.72 2.83 -8.90
C LEU A 85 9.97 2.20 -10.08
N LEU A 86 8.67 1.90 -9.94
CA LEU A 86 7.89 1.34 -11.04
C LEU A 86 7.67 2.36 -12.16
N GLU A 87 7.46 3.64 -11.82
CA GLU A 87 7.30 4.71 -12.80
C GLU A 87 8.59 4.97 -13.59
N GLU A 88 9.76 4.89 -12.94
CA GLU A 88 11.05 5.00 -13.61
C GLU A 88 11.31 3.83 -14.59
N GLN A 89 10.87 2.63 -14.24
CA GLN A 89 11.15 1.42 -15.04
C GLN A 89 10.12 1.15 -16.15
N LEU A 90 8.84 1.41 -15.87
CA LEU A 90 7.72 1.06 -16.76
C LEU A 90 7.05 2.29 -17.40
N GLY A 91 7.36 3.48 -16.90
CA GLY A 91 6.76 4.74 -17.30
C GLY A 91 5.60 5.16 -16.39
N VAL A 92 5.44 6.48 -16.24
CA VAL A 92 4.31 7.07 -15.53
C VAL A 92 3.02 6.62 -16.21
N GLY A 93 2.12 6.06 -15.42
CA GLY A 93 0.83 5.65 -15.90
C GLY A 93 0.74 4.21 -16.42
N HIS A 94 1.81 3.42 -16.32
CA HIS A 94 1.77 2.01 -16.69
C HIS A 94 0.77 1.24 -15.78
N PRO A 95 -0.06 0.31 -16.31
CA PRO A 95 -1.04 -0.43 -15.51
C PRO A 95 -0.46 -1.12 -14.28
N ASP A 96 0.76 -1.67 -14.39
CA ASP A 96 1.44 -2.32 -13.27
C ASP A 96 1.82 -1.34 -12.15
N VAL A 97 2.13 -0.08 -12.47
CA VAL A 97 2.33 0.97 -11.46
C VAL A 97 1.03 1.15 -10.67
N VAL A 98 -0.10 1.21 -11.37
CA VAL A 98 -1.40 1.41 -10.75
C VAL A 98 -1.80 0.23 -9.87
N VAL A 99 -1.67 -0.98 -10.40
CA VAL A 99 -2.07 -2.20 -9.69
C VAL A 99 -1.18 -2.44 -8.49
N HIS A 100 0.14 -2.27 -8.62
CA HIS A 100 1.07 -2.66 -7.59
C HIS A 100 1.42 -1.55 -6.61
N ALA A 101 1.36 -0.26 -6.96
CA ALA A 101 1.71 0.82 -6.03
C ALA A 101 0.53 1.76 -5.72
N THR A 102 -0.17 2.26 -6.74
CA THR A 102 -1.23 3.26 -6.55
C THR A 102 -2.46 2.69 -5.82
N MET A 103 -2.93 1.49 -6.19
CA MET A 103 -4.07 0.83 -5.55
C MET A 103 -3.79 0.52 -4.07
N PRO A 104 -2.63 -0.05 -3.69
CA PRO A 104 -2.26 -0.19 -2.28
C PRO A 104 -2.16 1.12 -1.50
N LEU A 105 -1.69 2.22 -2.11
CA LEU A 105 -1.69 3.54 -1.47
C LEU A 105 -3.11 4.00 -1.11
N GLY A 106 -4.06 3.83 -2.03
CA GLY A 106 -5.47 4.14 -1.77
C GLY A 106 -6.03 3.33 -0.59
N LYS A 107 -5.73 2.03 -0.54
CA LYS A 107 -6.15 1.15 0.57
C LYS A 107 -5.51 1.58 1.90
N LEU A 108 -4.22 1.94 1.88
CA LEU A 108 -3.53 2.46 3.06
C LEU A 108 -4.20 3.74 3.58
N TYR A 109 -4.50 4.69 2.70
CA TYR A 109 -5.15 5.95 3.06
C TYR A 109 -6.52 5.73 3.68
N GLY A 110 -7.35 4.89 3.09
CA GLY A 110 -8.69 4.59 3.59
C GLY A 110 -8.66 3.73 4.84
N ASP A 111 -8.20 2.49 4.70
CA ASP A 111 -8.37 1.44 5.70
C ASP A 111 -7.46 1.63 6.92
N THR A 112 -6.24 2.15 6.71
CA THR A 112 -5.25 2.26 7.79
C THR A 112 -5.18 3.65 8.39
N LEU A 113 -5.20 4.71 7.56
CA LEU A 113 -5.08 6.09 8.02
C LEU A 113 -6.42 6.82 8.22
N GLY A 114 -7.54 6.25 7.74
CA GLY A 114 -8.86 6.89 7.81
C GLY A 114 -9.03 8.12 6.90
N ARG A 115 -8.08 8.38 6.00
CA ARG A 115 -8.04 9.49 5.04
C ARG A 115 -8.86 9.13 3.79
N TRP A 116 -10.17 8.92 3.97
CA TRP A 116 -11.06 8.46 2.91
C TRP A 116 -11.22 9.41 1.72
N ALA A 117 -11.04 10.72 1.92
CA ALA A 117 -11.04 11.69 0.83
C ALA A 117 -9.85 11.47 -0.12
N GLU A 118 -8.67 11.18 0.42
CA GLU A 118 -7.47 10.93 -0.38
C GLU A 118 -7.51 9.57 -1.05
N ALA A 119 -8.04 8.55 -0.35
CA ALA A 119 -8.32 7.25 -0.94
C ALA A 119 -9.28 7.36 -2.14
N TYR A 120 -10.34 8.18 -2.02
CA TYR A 120 -11.30 8.42 -3.10
C TYR A 120 -10.61 9.02 -4.35
N ASP A 121 -9.78 10.04 -4.17
CA ASP A 121 -9.04 10.65 -5.28
C ASP A 121 -8.08 9.67 -5.95
N VAL A 122 -7.36 8.87 -5.14
CA VAL A 122 -6.42 7.86 -5.63
C VAL A 122 -7.14 6.78 -6.43
N PHE A 123 -8.23 6.21 -5.89
CA PHE A 123 -8.99 5.17 -6.59
C PHE A 123 -9.72 5.69 -7.83
N GLY A 124 -10.17 6.94 -7.83
CA GLY A 124 -10.78 7.58 -9.00
C GLY A 124 -9.80 7.58 -10.18
N LYS A 125 -8.61 8.15 -9.97
CA LYS A 125 -7.54 8.18 -10.99
C LYS A 125 -7.11 6.79 -11.42
N ALA A 126 -6.93 5.87 -10.47
CA ALA A 126 -6.55 4.48 -10.76
C ALA A 126 -7.58 3.78 -11.65
N SER A 127 -8.88 3.97 -11.37
CA SER A 127 -9.96 3.36 -12.13
C SER A 127 -10.05 3.88 -13.57
N GLU A 128 -9.88 5.20 -13.77
CA GLU A 128 -9.87 5.81 -15.10
C GLU A 128 -8.69 5.32 -15.94
N GLN A 129 -7.52 5.22 -15.32
CA GLN A 129 -6.31 4.82 -16.00
C GLN A 129 -6.30 3.33 -16.36
N LEU A 130 -6.74 2.46 -15.44
CA LEU A 130 -6.89 1.03 -15.72
C LEU A 130 -7.97 0.76 -16.76
N GLU A 131 -9.06 1.54 -16.75
CA GLU A 131 -10.06 1.46 -17.81
C GLU A 131 -9.50 1.84 -19.17
N ALA A 132 -8.71 2.92 -19.24
CA ALA A 132 -8.09 3.36 -20.49
C ALA A 132 -7.08 2.34 -21.04
N SER A 133 -6.29 1.70 -20.18
CA SER A 133 -5.23 0.78 -20.60
C SER A 133 -5.68 -0.68 -20.77
N LEU A 134 -6.56 -1.19 -19.91
CA LEU A 134 -6.95 -2.60 -19.86
C LEU A 134 -8.42 -2.84 -20.26
N GLY A 135 -9.22 -1.78 -20.35
CA GLY A 135 -10.65 -1.84 -20.64
C GLY A 135 -11.54 -2.05 -19.40
N LYS A 136 -12.83 -1.79 -19.58
CA LYS A 136 -13.86 -1.82 -18.52
C LYS A 136 -14.06 -3.19 -17.86
N SER A 137 -13.84 -4.27 -18.60
CA SER A 137 -14.10 -5.65 -18.15
C SER A 137 -12.90 -6.33 -17.52
N HIS A 138 -11.73 -5.67 -17.50
CA HIS A 138 -10.54 -6.25 -16.89
C HIS A 138 -10.71 -6.36 -15.36
N PRO A 139 -10.33 -7.48 -14.73
CA PRO A 139 -10.48 -7.68 -13.29
C PRO A 139 -9.93 -6.52 -12.44
N SER A 140 -8.73 -6.01 -12.77
CA SER A 140 -8.12 -4.88 -12.07
C SER A 140 -8.93 -3.58 -12.19
N THR A 141 -9.55 -3.32 -13.35
CA THR A 141 -10.42 -2.15 -13.54
C THR A 141 -11.68 -2.28 -12.70
N ILE A 142 -12.27 -3.47 -12.63
CA ILE A 142 -13.45 -3.75 -11.81
C ILE A 142 -13.12 -3.57 -10.32
N GLU A 143 -11.98 -4.07 -9.87
CA GLU A 143 -11.52 -3.88 -8.49
C GLU A 143 -11.32 -2.39 -8.19
N ALA A 144 -10.62 -1.64 -9.03
CA ALA A 144 -10.39 -0.21 -8.83
C ALA A 144 -11.69 0.59 -8.72
N LYS A 145 -12.68 0.29 -9.56
CA LYS A 145 -14.02 0.91 -9.47
C LYS A 145 -14.75 0.54 -8.20
N ARG A 146 -14.68 -0.72 -7.78
CA ARG A 146 -15.27 -1.17 -6.52
C ARG A 146 -14.67 -0.42 -5.33
N GLU A 147 -13.35 -0.27 -5.29
CA GLU A 147 -12.68 0.46 -4.22
C GLU A 147 -12.99 1.96 -4.27
N PHE A 148 -13.10 2.55 -5.46
CA PHE A 148 -13.55 3.93 -5.64
C PHE A 148 -14.96 4.16 -5.09
N ASP A 149 -15.92 3.31 -5.45
CA ASP A 149 -17.29 3.39 -4.94
C ASP A 149 -17.32 3.18 -3.42
N ALA A 150 -16.53 2.25 -2.90
CA ALA A 150 -16.45 1.96 -1.48
C ALA A 150 -15.81 3.11 -0.68
N ALA A 151 -14.80 3.77 -1.22
CA ALA A 151 -14.19 4.96 -0.64
C ALA A 151 -15.15 6.15 -0.66
N LYS A 152 -15.95 6.31 -1.73
CA LYS A 152 -16.98 7.34 -1.83
C LYS A 152 -18.01 7.24 -0.70
N VAL A 153 -18.53 6.04 -0.46
CA VAL A 153 -19.51 5.80 0.62
C VAL A 153 -18.91 6.15 1.98
N ARG A 154 -17.71 5.63 2.27
CA ARG A 154 -17.03 5.89 3.56
C ARG A 154 -16.66 7.35 3.76
N MET A 155 -16.25 8.05 2.71
CA MET A 155 -16.00 9.49 2.74
C MET A 155 -17.27 10.26 3.13
N LEU A 156 -18.42 9.92 2.55
CA LEU A 156 -19.70 10.55 2.86
C LEU A 156 -20.16 10.23 4.29
N ASP A 157 -19.96 9.00 4.76
CA ASP A 157 -20.29 8.58 6.13
C ASP A 157 -19.40 9.26 7.17
N ALA A 158 -18.11 9.45 6.88
CA ALA A 158 -17.17 10.21 7.70
C ALA A 158 -17.58 11.70 7.78
N GLY A 159 -18.03 12.28 6.66
CA GLY A 159 -18.58 13.64 6.63
C GLY A 159 -19.90 13.78 7.39
N ALA A 160 -20.75 12.76 7.38
CA ALA A 160 -22.04 12.75 8.09
C ALA A 160 -21.90 12.52 9.59
N SER A 161 -20.94 11.69 10.01
CA SER A 161 -20.62 11.47 11.42
C SER A 161 -19.99 12.71 12.06
N ASN A 162 -19.11 13.42 11.36
CA ASN A 162 -18.53 14.68 11.83
C ASN A 162 -19.59 15.81 11.99
N LYS A 163 -20.67 15.77 11.18
CA LYS A 163 -21.83 16.67 11.36
C LYS A 163 -22.71 16.32 12.57
N LYS A 164 -22.73 15.06 13.01
CA LYS A 164 -23.50 14.60 14.18
C LYS A 164 -22.75 14.77 15.50
N THR A 165 -21.42 14.77 15.50
CA THR A 165 -20.58 14.87 16.71
C THR A 165 -20.34 16.30 17.20
N GLY A 166 -20.87 17.33 16.53
CA GLY A 166 -20.98 18.66 17.13
C GLY A 166 -19.65 19.33 17.51
N SER A 167 -18.54 19.09 16.80
CA SER A 167 -17.44 20.05 16.78
C SER A 167 -17.69 21.01 15.61
N GLY A 168 -18.40 22.09 15.91
CA GLY A 168 -18.93 23.01 14.94
C GLY A 168 -17.86 23.66 14.08
N TRP A 169 -17.95 23.45 12.77
CA TRP A 169 -17.51 24.43 11.79
C TRP A 169 -18.78 25.05 11.21
N ALA A 170 -19.21 26.12 11.86
CA ALA A 170 -20.13 27.06 11.27
C ALA A 170 -19.39 27.80 10.14
N SER A 171 -19.76 27.50 8.90
CA SER A 171 -19.76 28.41 7.74
C SER A 171 -20.46 27.65 6.61
N ALA A 172 -21.78 27.76 6.49
CA ALA A 172 -22.47 28.84 5.78
C ALA A 172 -22.24 28.75 4.26
N ALA A 173 -23.33 28.44 3.54
CA ALA A 173 -23.65 28.76 2.15
C ALA A 173 -22.56 28.45 1.09
N LEU A 174 -22.85 27.67 0.05
CA LEU A 174 -23.63 28.16 -1.09
C LEU A 174 -24.08 26.97 -1.97
N PHE A 175 -25.37 26.71 -1.99
CA PHE A 175 -26.08 26.17 -3.15
C PHE A 175 -27.45 26.85 -3.17
N SER A 176 -27.63 27.80 -4.09
CA SER A 176 -28.90 28.21 -4.70
C SER A 176 -28.72 29.53 -5.45
N SER A 177 -28.38 29.48 -6.73
CA SER A 177 -29.23 29.99 -7.82
C SER A 177 -28.59 29.70 -9.18
#